data_AF-A0AAV0AP79-F1
#
_entry.id   AF-A0AAV0AP79-F1
#
_cell.length_a   1.000
_cell.length_b   1.000
_cell.length_c   1.000
_cell.angle_alpha   90.00
_cell.angle_beta   90.00
_cell.angle_gamma   90.00
#
_symmetry.space_group_name_H-M   'P 1'
#
loop_
_entity.id
_entity.type
_entity.pdbx_description
1 polymer ?
#
loop_
_entity_poly.entity_id
_entity_poly.type
_entity_poly.pdbx_seq_one_letter_code
_entity_poly.pdbx_strand_id
1 'polypeptide(L)'
;MKTAMNSVRQQLSVARRAKNITASRLATTSASPKVNELAQRASQLVNQFGSKLPELTGSLGGRFNGLLGSYGGPFSYYFAVTKEVLKQVYIKENLAPPKLEQIKSSYQMLLQNAQSLNYWKQIISNGEWKRLTIYGLEAAGIFSIGEMIGRRHIVGYKLD
;
A
#
# COMPACT_ATOMS: atom_id res chain seq x y z
N MET A 1 57.34 -15.15 -4.44
CA MET A 1 56.49 -13.97 -4.73
C MET A 1 55.11 -14.33 -5.34
N LYS A 2 54.57 -15.55 -5.14
CA LYS A 2 53.23 -15.95 -5.65
C LYS A 2 52.17 -16.18 -4.56
N THR A 3 52.59 -16.25 -3.29
CA THR A 3 51.68 -16.54 -2.16
C THR A 3 51.00 -15.29 -1.58
N ALA A 4 51.62 -14.11 -1.70
CA ALA A 4 51.07 -12.86 -1.15
C ALA A 4 49.89 -12.27 -1.96
N MET A 5 49.71 -12.70 -3.21
CA MET A 5 48.70 -12.12 -4.11
C MET A 5 47.33 -12.82 -4.02
N ASN A 6 47.26 -14.01 -3.41
CA ASN A 6 46.01 -14.73 -3.22
C ASN A 6 45.24 -14.29 -1.95
N SER A 7 45.93 -13.87 -0.90
CA SER A 7 45.29 -13.39 0.33
C SER A 7 44.59 -12.04 0.16
N VAL A 8 45.17 -11.14 -0.65
CA VAL A 8 44.58 -9.81 -0.94
C VAL A 8 43.31 -9.92 -1.79
N ARG A 9 43.24 -10.89 -2.72
CA ARG A 9 42.02 -11.15 -3.51
C ARG A 9 40.88 -11.71 -2.65
N GLN A 10 41.18 -12.57 -1.68
CA GLN A 10 40.17 -13.13 -0.78
C GLN A 10 39.60 -12.06 0.18
N GLN A 11 40.41 -11.08 0.62
CA GLN A 11 39.92 -10.01 1.49
C GLN A 11 39.00 -9.01 0.77
N LEU A 12 39.23 -8.75 -0.52
CA LEU A 12 38.37 -7.85 -1.31
C LEU A 12 37.00 -8.46 -1.65
N SER A 13 36.87 -9.79 -1.72
CA SER A 13 35.58 -10.47 -1.95
C SER A 13 34.67 -10.53 -0.71
N VAL A 14 35.24 -10.47 0.51
CA VAL A 14 34.45 -10.51 1.76
C VAL A 14 33.95 -9.11 2.15
N ALA A 15 34.71 -8.06 1.85
CA ALA A 15 34.34 -6.69 2.18
C ALA A 15 33.20 -6.10 1.34
N ARG A 16 32.84 -6.71 0.19
CA ARG A 16 31.77 -6.22 -0.69
C ARG A 16 30.41 -6.90 -0.50
N ARG A 17 30.31 -7.91 0.39
CA ARG A 17 29.08 -8.70 0.61
C ARG A 17 28.35 -8.37 1.92
N ALA A 18 28.47 -7.13 2.41
CA ALA A 18 27.82 -6.67 3.63
C ALA A 18 27.12 -5.31 3.47
N LYS A 19 26.64 -4.99 2.27
CA LYS A 19 26.03 -3.69 1.96
C LYS A 19 24.75 -3.75 1.14
N ASN A 20 23.91 -4.77 1.39
CA ASN A 20 22.49 -4.80 1.04
C ASN A 20 21.88 -6.07 1.63
N ILE A 21 21.22 -5.95 2.79
CA ILE A 21 20.07 -6.71 3.31
C ILE A 21 19.95 -6.30 4.79
N THR A 22 18.75 -5.87 5.19
CA THR A 22 18.34 -5.48 6.55
C THR A 22 18.57 -4.01 6.95
N ALA A 23 17.80 -3.11 6.33
CA ALA A 23 17.17 -2.00 7.05
C ALA A 23 15.79 -2.48 7.51
N SER A 24 15.68 -3.12 8.67
CA SER A 24 14.90 -2.57 9.78
C SER A 24 15.26 -3.26 11.10
N ARG A 25 16.51 -3.14 11.54
CA ARG A 25 16.81 -3.29 12.97
C ARG A 25 16.80 -1.89 13.56
N LEU A 26 15.72 -1.65 14.30
CA LEU A 26 15.52 -0.55 15.23
C LEU A 26 16.87 -0.06 15.78
N ALA A 27 17.17 1.21 15.51
CA ALA A 27 18.37 1.88 15.92
C ALA A 27 18.55 1.77 17.44
N THR A 28 19.51 0.96 17.87
CA THR A 28 20.02 0.96 19.25
C THR A 28 21.45 1.45 19.24
N THR A 29 21.61 2.75 19.00
CA THR A 29 22.84 3.48 19.31
C THR A 29 22.57 4.31 20.56
N SER A 30 22.70 3.68 21.74
CA SER A 30 23.19 4.28 22.99
C SER A 30 22.69 3.48 24.20
N ALA A 31 23.63 3.17 25.10
CA ALA A 31 23.47 2.41 26.32
C ALA A 31 22.34 2.91 27.25
N SER A 32 21.51 1.98 27.74
CA SER A 32 20.77 2.14 29.00
C SER A 32 20.31 0.77 29.56
N PRO A 33 20.46 0.51 30.87
CA PRO A 33 20.11 -0.77 31.50
C PRO A 33 18.61 -1.13 31.45
N LYS A 34 17.73 -0.18 31.11
CA LYS A 34 16.28 -0.39 30.94
C LYS A 34 15.88 -1.16 29.68
N VAL A 35 16.75 -1.22 28.66
CA VAL A 35 16.46 -1.95 27.41
C VAL A 35 16.56 -3.47 27.62
N ASN A 36 17.46 -3.91 28.51
CA ASN A 36 17.56 -5.32 28.90
C ASN A 36 16.32 -5.77 29.69
N GLU A 37 15.78 -4.89 30.52
CA GLU A 37 14.56 -5.16 31.30
C GLU A 37 13.30 -5.18 30.42
N LEU A 38 13.23 -4.32 29.40
CA LEU A 38 12.14 -4.29 28.42
C LEU A 38 12.20 -5.50 27.47
N ALA A 39 13.39 -5.94 27.08
CA ALA A 39 13.57 -7.18 26.33
C ALA A 39 13.14 -8.39 27.18
N GLN A 40 13.46 -8.40 28.47
CA GLN A 40 13.01 -9.44 29.41
C GLN A 40 11.49 -9.41 29.62
N ARG A 41 10.87 -8.23 29.79
CA ARG A 41 9.40 -8.11 29.92
C ARG A 41 8.66 -8.46 28.62
N ALA A 42 9.23 -8.12 27.46
CA ALA A 42 8.71 -8.54 26.17
C ALA A 42 8.78 -10.07 26.02
N SER A 43 9.89 -10.69 26.45
CA SER A 43 10.02 -12.16 26.44
C SER A 43 9.03 -12.85 27.39
N GLN A 44 8.70 -12.23 28.53
CA GLN A 44 7.72 -12.74 29.47
C GLN A 44 6.28 -12.56 28.99
N LEU A 45 5.95 -11.44 28.31
CA LEU A 45 4.66 -11.25 27.65
C LEU A 45 4.47 -12.25 26.51
N VAL A 46 5.52 -12.53 25.74
CA VAL A 46 5.53 -13.56 24.69
C VAL A 46 5.34 -14.94 25.30
N ASN A 47 5.91 -15.26 26.46
CA ASN A 47 5.70 -16.56 27.11
C ASN A 47 4.30 -16.68 27.75
N GLN A 48 3.70 -15.59 28.25
CA GLN A 48 2.36 -15.60 28.86
C GLN A 48 1.23 -15.57 27.82
N PHE A 49 1.37 -14.81 26.73
CA PHE A 49 0.37 -14.72 25.65
C PHE A 49 0.65 -15.69 24.48
N GLY A 50 1.88 -16.18 24.36
CA GLY A 50 2.30 -17.12 23.31
C GLY A 50 1.89 -18.57 23.53
N SER A 51 1.22 -18.91 24.66
CA SER A 51 0.63 -20.23 24.86
C SER A 51 -0.80 -20.34 24.30
N LYS A 52 -1.49 -19.21 24.06
CA LYS A 52 -2.84 -19.16 23.47
C LYS A 52 -2.88 -18.66 22.02
N LEU A 53 -1.80 -18.05 21.57
CA LEU A 53 -1.58 -17.72 20.17
C LEU A 53 -1.49 -18.97 19.26
N PRO A 54 -0.86 -20.10 19.66
CA PRO A 54 -0.68 -21.31 18.84
C PRO A 54 -1.98 -21.98 18.40
N GLU A 55 -3.03 -21.95 19.23
CA GLU A 55 -4.32 -22.59 18.91
C GLU A 55 -5.15 -21.76 17.91
N LEU A 56 -5.13 -20.43 18.03
CA LEU A 56 -5.83 -19.52 17.13
C LEU A 56 -5.04 -19.21 15.85
N THR A 57 -3.72 -19.23 15.91
CA THR A 57 -2.84 -19.14 14.74
C THR A 57 -2.70 -20.47 14.01
N GLY A 58 -2.90 -21.62 14.66
CA GLY A 58 -2.75 -22.95 14.04
C GLY A 58 -3.87 -23.30 13.06
N SER A 59 -5.12 -22.99 13.39
CA SER A 59 -6.29 -23.33 12.55
C SER A 59 -6.48 -22.38 11.35
N LEU A 60 -6.23 -21.09 11.51
CA LEU A 60 -6.21 -20.12 10.39
C LEU A 60 -4.86 -20.12 9.68
N GLY A 61 -3.75 -20.05 10.43
CA GLY A 61 -2.40 -19.99 9.85
C GLY A 61 -1.98 -21.29 9.16
N GLY A 62 -2.40 -22.47 9.64
CA GLY A 62 -2.13 -23.74 8.98
C GLY A 62 -2.84 -23.89 7.63
N ARG A 63 -4.06 -23.35 7.49
CA ARG A 63 -4.82 -23.34 6.23
C ARG A 63 -4.28 -22.31 5.25
N PHE A 64 -3.88 -21.13 5.72
CA PHE A 64 -3.21 -20.13 4.88
C PHE A 64 -1.81 -20.59 4.46
N ASN A 65 -1.03 -21.22 5.34
CA ASN A 65 0.29 -21.76 5.02
C ASN A 65 0.23 -22.97 4.06
N GLY A 66 -0.81 -23.81 4.16
CA GLY A 66 -1.05 -24.93 3.23
C GLY A 66 -1.50 -24.51 1.83
N LEU A 67 -2.27 -23.41 1.71
CA LEU A 67 -2.74 -22.87 0.42
C LEU A 67 -1.76 -21.91 -0.24
N LEU A 68 -1.00 -21.12 0.53
CA LEU A 68 0.03 -20.21 0.02
C LEU A 68 1.43 -20.85 -0.06
N GLY A 69 1.64 -22.01 0.56
CA GLY A 69 2.96 -22.63 0.68
C GLY A 69 3.51 -23.24 -0.62
N SER A 70 2.67 -23.77 -1.52
CA SER A 70 3.16 -24.42 -2.75
C SER A 70 3.16 -23.52 -4.01
N TYR A 71 2.40 -22.42 -4.03
CA TYR A 71 2.35 -21.47 -5.15
C TYR A 71 2.52 -20.00 -4.76
N GLY A 72 2.52 -19.64 -3.47
CA GLY A 72 2.58 -18.24 -3.02
C GLY A 72 3.95 -17.57 -3.12
N GLY A 73 5.03 -18.34 -3.37
CA GLY A 73 6.38 -17.81 -3.59
C GLY A 73 6.45 -16.71 -4.65
N PRO A 74 6.12 -16.99 -5.94
CA PRO A 74 6.17 -15.98 -6.99
C PRO A 74 5.11 -14.87 -6.85
N PHE A 75 3.89 -15.20 -6.38
CA PHE A 75 2.82 -14.21 -6.23
C PHE A 75 3.12 -13.18 -5.15
N SER A 76 3.72 -13.58 -4.02
CA SER A 76 4.08 -12.65 -2.95
C SER A 76 5.14 -11.63 -3.40
N TYR A 77 6.11 -12.07 -4.20
CA TYR A 77 7.12 -11.20 -4.79
C TYR A 77 6.51 -10.19 -5.78
N TYR A 78 5.68 -10.67 -6.73
CA TYR A 78 5.02 -9.78 -7.68
C TYR A 78 4.07 -8.79 -7.00
N PHE A 79 3.37 -9.22 -5.94
CA PHE A 79 2.52 -8.32 -5.16
C PHE A 79 3.35 -7.26 -4.43
N ALA A 80 4.50 -7.62 -3.84
CA ALA A 80 5.38 -6.68 -3.17
C ALA A 80 5.95 -5.63 -4.14
N VAL A 81 6.40 -6.06 -5.32
CA VAL A 81 6.88 -5.14 -6.38
C VAL A 81 5.75 -4.24 -6.86
N THR A 82 4.59 -4.82 -7.16
CA THR A 82 3.41 -4.06 -7.63
C THR A 82 2.97 -3.02 -6.59
N LYS A 83 2.96 -3.39 -5.30
CA LYS A 83 2.65 -2.47 -4.20
C LYS A 83 3.61 -1.27 -4.16
N GLU A 84 4.91 -1.50 -4.33
CA GLU A 84 5.89 -0.40 -4.28
C GLU A 84 5.76 0.51 -5.50
N VAL A 85 5.50 -0.06 -6.68
CA VAL A 85 5.19 0.73 -7.89
C VAL A 85 3.93 1.56 -7.69
N LEU A 86 2.85 0.97 -7.18
CA LEU A 86 1.59 1.67 -6.88
C LEU A 86 1.81 2.80 -5.87
N LYS A 87 2.64 2.57 -4.84
CA LYS A 87 2.98 3.60 -3.85
C LYS A 87 3.72 4.78 -4.47
N GLN A 88 4.67 4.51 -5.37
CA GLN A 88 5.40 5.58 -6.06
C GLN A 88 4.48 6.40 -6.95
N VAL A 89 3.60 5.74 -7.70
CA VAL A 89 2.58 6.40 -8.52
C VAL A 89 1.64 7.22 -7.63
N TYR A 90 1.18 6.67 -6.50
CA TYR A 90 0.31 7.39 -5.56
C TYR A 90 0.88 8.73 -5.10
N ILE A 91 2.16 8.74 -4.73
CA ILE A 91 2.85 9.95 -4.27
C ILE A 91 3.10 10.91 -5.44
N LYS A 92 3.56 10.40 -6.59
CA LYS A 92 3.89 11.22 -7.76
C LYS A 92 2.66 11.87 -8.40
N GLU A 93 1.57 11.10 -8.52
CA GLU A 93 0.32 11.55 -9.14
C GLU A 93 -0.56 12.36 -8.18
N ASN A 94 -0.06 12.69 -6.97
CA ASN A 94 -0.82 13.39 -5.94
C ASN A 94 -2.23 12.79 -5.75
N LEU A 95 -2.33 11.45 -5.69
CA LEU A 95 -3.58 10.75 -5.35
C LEU A 95 -3.95 10.90 -3.85
N ALA A 96 -3.17 11.71 -3.12
CA ALA A 96 -3.55 12.20 -1.80
C ALA A 96 -4.82 13.06 -1.90
N PRO A 97 -5.71 13.00 -0.89
CA PRO A 97 -6.91 13.82 -0.88
C PRO A 97 -6.51 15.31 -1.01
N PRO A 98 -7.12 16.06 -1.93
CA PRO A 98 -6.77 17.46 -2.17
C PRO A 98 -7.09 18.31 -0.94
N LYS A 99 -6.47 19.49 -0.86
CA LYS A 99 -6.74 20.43 0.23
C LYS A 99 -8.19 20.90 0.15
N LEU A 100 -8.82 21.11 1.31
CA LEU A 100 -10.22 21.55 1.39
C LEU A 100 -10.48 22.85 0.60
N GLU A 101 -9.50 23.74 0.52
CA GLU A 101 -9.59 24.97 -0.27
C GLU A 101 -9.72 24.69 -1.79
N GLN A 102 -8.98 23.71 -2.30
CA GLN A 102 -9.04 23.31 -3.71
C GLN A 102 -10.40 22.69 -4.06
N ILE A 103 -11.01 21.97 -3.11
CA ILE A 103 -12.36 21.43 -3.28
C ILE A 103 -13.37 22.58 -3.38
N LYS A 104 -13.30 23.55 -2.45
CA LYS A 104 -14.19 24.72 -2.45
C LYS A 104 -14.06 25.54 -3.73
N SER A 105 -12.83 25.83 -4.17
CA SER A 105 -12.59 26.62 -5.38
C SER A 105 -13.11 25.91 -6.63
N SER A 106 -12.89 24.59 -6.73
CA SER A 106 -13.39 23.79 -7.86
C SER A 106 -14.91 23.79 -7.90
N TYR A 107 -15.57 23.63 -6.75
CA TYR A 107 -17.03 23.69 -6.67
C TYR A 107 -17.59 25.05 -7.06
N GLN A 108 -16.96 26.14 -6.60
CA GLN A 108 -17.36 27.50 -6.99
C GLN A 108 -17.22 27.73 -8.50
N MET A 109 -16.13 27.24 -9.11
CA MET A 109 -15.92 27.33 -10.55
C MET A 109 -16.98 26.53 -11.33
N LEU A 110 -17.27 25.30 -10.90
CA LEU A 110 -18.29 24.46 -11.52
C LEU A 110 -19.67 25.11 -11.46
N LEU A 111 -20.02 25.70 -10.31
CA LEU A 111 -21.29 26.39 -10.13
C LEU A 111 -21.43 27.60 -11.06
N GLN A 112 -20.37 28.42 -11.14
CA GLN A 112 -20.34 29.58 -12.05
C GLN A 112 -20.48 29.16 -13.51
N ASN A 113 -19.77 28.11 -13.92
CA ASN A 113 -19.84 27.59 -15.29
C ASN A 113 -21.23 27.00 -15.60
N ALA A 114 -21.81 26.24 -14.66
CA ALA A 114 -23.12 25.62 -14.82
C ALA A 114 -24.25 26.64 -14.97
N GLN A 115 -24.15 27.79 -14.29
CA GLN A 115 -25.12 28.89 -14.40
C GLN A 115 -25.01 29.67 -15.71
N SER A 116 -23.90 29.55 -16.43
CA SER A 116 -23.66 30.31 -17.66
C SER A 116 -24.17 29.58 -18.91
N LEU A 117 -25.07 30.21 -19.67
CA LEU A 117 -25.59 29.63 -20.93
C LEU A 117 -24.52 29.55 -22.02
N ASN A 118 -23.55 30.46 -22.02
CA ASN A 118 -22.47 30.47 -23.00
C ASN A 118 -21.54 29.25 -22.86
N TYR A 119 -21.30 28.79 -21.63
CA TYR A 119 -20.50 27.57 -21.38
C TYR A 119 -21.14 26.34 -22.03
N TRP A 120 -22.45 26.14 -21.85
CA TRP A 120 -23.17 25.03 -22.47
C TRP A 120 -23.17 25.10 -24.00
N LYS A 121 -23.36 26.30 -24.57
CA LYS A 121 -23.24 26.50 -26.02
C LYS A 121 -21.84 26.15 -26.53
N GLN A 122 -20.80 26.56 -25.82
CA GLN A 122 -19.42 26.29 -26.15
C GLN A 122 -19.07 24.79 -26.08
N ILE A 123 -19.56 24.08 -25.06
CA ILE A 123 -19.37 22.63 -24.91
C ILE A 123 -19.98 21.87 -26.09
N ILE A 124 -21.17 22.28 -26.52
CA ILE A 124 -21.88 21.67 -27.65
C ILE A 124 -21.15 21.99 -28.95
N SER A 125 -20.78 23.26 -29.18
CA SER A 125 -20.11 23.68 -30.43
C SER A 125 -18.73 23.04 -30.59
N ASN A 126 -18.00 22.86 -29.48
CA ASN A 126 -16.62 22.37 -29.51
C ASN A 126 -16.55 20.83 -29.43
N GLY A 127 -17.69 20.14 -29.29
CA GLY A 127 -17.73 18.68 -29.16
C GLY A 127 -17.26 18.15 -27.81
N GLU A 128 -16.99 19.02 -26.82
CA GLU A 128 -16.55 18.64 -25.48
C GLU A 128 -17.63 17.90 -24.68
N TRP A 129 -18.90 17.97 -25.13
CA TRP A 129 -20.01 17.23 -24.53
C TRP A 129 -19.72 15.73 -24.44
N LYS A 130 -18.95 15.16 -25.38
CA LYS A 130 -18.54 13.75 -25.33
C LYS A 130 -17.68 13.44 -24.11
N ARG A 131 -16.71 14.31 -23.79
CA ARG A 131 -15.87 14.15 -22.59
C ARG A 131 -16.69 14.29 -21.33
N LEU A 132 -17.59 15.28 -21.28
CA LEU A 132 -18.51 15.46 -20.16
C LEU A 132 -19.38 14.21 -19.93
N THR A 133 -19.90 13.60 -20.99
CA THR A 133 -20.68 12.37 -20.90
C THR A 133 -19.84 11.19 -20.42
N ILE A 134 -18.61 11.02 -20.92
CA ILE A 134 -17.70 9.96 -20.45
C ILE A 134 -17.39 10.14 -18.96
N TYR A 135 -17.06 11.35 -18.52
CA TYR A 135 -16.84 11.64 -17.11
C TYR A 135 -18.10 11.43 -16.25
N GLY A 136 -19.29 11.74 -16.79
CA GLY A 136 -20.55 11.42 -16.14
C GLY A 136 -20.76 9.92 -15.95
N LEU A 137 -20.40 9.11 -16.95
CA LEU A 137 -20.46 7.65 -16.87
C LEU A 137 -19.43 7.09 -15.88
N GLU A 138 -18.21 7.62 -15.88
CA GLU A 138 -17.18 7.27 -14.91
C GLU A 138 -17.61 7.60 -13.48
N ALA A 139 -18.20 8.77 -13.26
CA ALA A 139 -18.74 9.17 -11.97
C ALA A 139 -19.87 8.24 -11.50
N ALA A 140 -20.77 7.83 -12.41
CA ALA A 140 -21.79 6.83 -12.11
C ALA A 140 -21.18 5.47 -11.73
N GLY A 141 -20.12 5.05 -12.43
CA GLY A 141 -19.38 3.82 -12.10
C GLY A 141 -18.75 3.87 -10.70
N ILE A 142 -18.06 4.97 -10.37
CA ILE A 142 -17.46 5.17 -9.04
C ILE A 142 -18.53 5.22 -7.96
N PHE A 143 -19.68 5.86 -8.24
CA PHE A 143 -20.82 5.89 -7.33
C PHE A 143 -21.35 4.48 -7.03
N SER A 144 -21.55 3.64 -8.05
CA SER A 144 -21.98 2.24 -7.87
C SER A 144 -20.97 1.41 -7.10
N ILE A 145 -19.67 1.64 -7.28
CA ILE A 145 -18.62 0.99 -6.47
C ILE A 145 -18.74 1.44 -5.00
N GLY A 146 -18.99 2.72 -4.76
CA GLY A 146 -19.26 3.26 -3.43
C GLY A 146 -20.47 2.60 -2.79
N GLU A 147 -21.55 2.41 -3.54
CA GLU A 147 -22.71 1.65 -3.08
C GLU A 147 -22.29 0.22 -2.72
N MET A 148 -21.63 -0.54 -3.60
CA MET A 148 -21.17 -1.92 -3.31
C MET A 148 -20.38 -2.02 -1.99
N ILE A 149 -19.50 -1.06 -1.71
CA ILE A 149 -18.74 -0.98 -0.46
C ILE A 149 -19.68 -0.69 0.73
N GLY A 150 -20.60 0.28 0.59
CA GLY A 150 -21.55 0.65 1.65
C GLY A 150 -22.51 -0.48 2.04
N ARG A 151 -23.02 -1.24 1.06
CA ARG A 151 -23.85 -2.45 1.27
C ARG A 151 -23.02 -3.70 1.56
N ARG A 152 -21.69 -3.63 1.46
CA ARG A 152 -20.75 -4.76 1.62
C ARG A 152 -21.13 -5.99 0.77
N HIS A 153 -21.73 -5.75 -0.40
CA HIS A 153 -22.26 -6.81 -1.27
C HIS A 153 -22.12 -6.42 -2.74
N ILE A 154 -21.60 -7.34 -3.55
CA ILE A 154 -21.22 -7.07 -4.94
C ILE A 154 -22.42 -7.11 -5.90
N VAL A 155 -23.44 -7.97 -5.65
CA VAL A 155 -24.56 -8.17 -6.59
C VAL A 155 -25.91 -8.21 -5.86
N GLY A 156 -26.82 -7.28 -6.13
CA GLY A 156 -28.21 -7.34 -5.64
C GLY A 156 -28.37 -7.19 -4.12
N TYR A 157 -29.58 -6.89 -3.63
CA TYR A 157 -29.89 -6.94 -2.20
C TYR A 157 -30.25 -8.36 -1.81
N LYS A 158 -29.92 -8.76 -0.58
CA LYS A 158 -30.47 -10.00 -0.04
C LYS A 158 -31.98 -9.82 0.08
N LEU A 159 -32.72 -10.61 -0.68
CA LEU A 159 -34.15 -10.79 -0.50
C LEU A 159 -34.30 -11.88 0.55
N ASP A 160 -34.09 -11.50 1.81
CA ASP A 160 -34.48 -12.34 2.96
C ASP A 160 -35.80 -11.77 3.52
#